data_AF-A0A0V0URC2-F1
#
_entry.id   AF-A0A0V0URC2-F1
#
_cell.length_a   1.000
_cell.length_b   1.000
_cell.length_c   1.000
_cell.angle_alpha   90.00
_cell.angle_beta   90.00
_cell.angle_gamma   90.00
#
_symmetry.space_group_name_H-M   'P 1'
#
loop_
_entity.id
_entity.type
_entity.pdbx_description
1 polymer ?
#
loop_
_entity_poly.entity_id
_entity_poly.type
_entity_poly.pdbx_seq_one_letter_code
_entity_poly.pdbx_strand_id
1 'polypeptide(L)' 'MAQMGIFWAIHVSLTNSWLKYKDDCLQNGIATRDVMDLMEFMLSVSESSIKLEKLYIKRKRGRPEAQRTAKKEPGPSGSV' A
#
# COMPACT_ATOMS: atom_id res chain seq x y z
N MET A 1 -13.20 -28.26 6.54
CA MET A 1 -11.93 -28.58 5.83
C MET A 1 -11.44 -27.43 4.94
N ALA A 2 -12.28 -26.79 4.10
CA ALA A 2 -11.84 -25.73 3.18
C ALA A 2 -11.34 -24.43 3.84
N GLN A 3 -11.90 -24.05 5.00
CA GLN A 3 -11.53 -22.81 5.69
C GLN A 3 -10.06 -22.82 6.15
N MET A 4 -9.55 -23.98 6.61
CA MET A 4 -8.15 -24.13 7.04
C MET A 4 -7.16 -24.06 5.87
N GLY A 5 -7.58 -24.52 4.68
CA GLY A 5 -6.71 -24.53 3.50
C GLY A 5 -6.40 -23.14 2.95
N ILE A 6 -7.38 -22.23 2.98
CA ILE A 6 -7.17 -20.84 2.50
C ILE A 6 -6.25 -20.09 3.45
N PHE A 7 -6.48 -20.16 4.77
CA PHE A 7 -5.61 -19.53 5.74
C PHE A 7 -4.19 -20.08 5.67
N TRP A 8 -4.03 -21.40 5.48
CA TRP A 8 -2.73 -22.01 5.28
C TRP A 8 -2.03 -21.49 4.02
N ALA A 9 -2.74 -21.42 2.88
CA ALA A 9 -2.17 -20.88 1.65
C ALA A 9 -1.75 -19.41 1.77
N ILE A 10 -2.55 -18.59 2.46
CA ILE A 10 -2.21 -17.20 2.76
C ILE A 10 -0.97 -17.13 3.65
N HIS A 11 -0.90 -17.92 4.72
CA HIS A 11 0.25 -17.98 5.61
C HIS A 11 1.53 -18.40 4.87
N VAL A 12 1.46 -19.45 4.04
CA VAL A 12 2.60 -19.94 3.26
C VAL A 12 3.05 -18.87 2.25
N SER A 13 2.13 -18.24 1.53
CA SER A 13 2.48 -17.20 0.55
C SER A 13 3.09 -15.94 1.18
N LEU A 14 2.59 -15.51 2.35
CA LEU A 14 3.15 -14.39 3.10
C LEU A 14 4.56 -14.70 3.62
N THR A 15 4.76 -15.89 4.18
CA THR A 15 6.08 -16.33 4.69
C THR A 15 7.10 -16.40 3.56
N ASN A 16 6.71 -16.95 2.40
CA ASN A 16 7.57 -17.00 1.22
C ASN A 16 7.90 -15.61 0.67
N SER A 17 6.94 -14.69 0.71
CA SER A 17 7.15 -13.30 0.27
C SER A 17 8.09 -12.55 1.21
N TRP A 18 7.99 -12.79 2.53
CA TRP A 18 8.90 -12.22 3.52
C TRP A 18 10.35 -12.69 3.33
N LEU A 19 10.57 -13.97 3.00
CA LEU A 19 11.91 -14.48 2.69
C LEU A 19 12.53 -13.76 1.49
N LYS A 20 11.75 -13.55 0.43
CA LYS A 20 12.20 -12.77 -0.73
C LYS A 20 12.49 -11.31 -0.37
N TYR A 21 11.63 -10.69 0.42
CA TYR A 21 11.85 -9.33 0.92
C TYR A 21 13.17 -9.22 1.70
N LYS A 22 13.50 -10.20 2.55
CA LYS A 22 14.78 -10.22 3.27
C LYS A 22 15.98 -10.33 2.34
N ASP A 23 15.91 -11.18 1.33
CA ASP A 23 16.96 -11.32 0.33
C ASP A 23 17.14 -10.01 -0.45
N ASP A 24 16.03 -9.37 -0.85
CA ASP A 24 16.05 -8.07 -1.52
C ASP A 24 16.64 -6.98 -0.62
N CYS A 25 16.31 -6.96 0.68
CA CYS A 25 16.91 -6.03 1.64
C CYS A 25 18.43 -6.21 1.74
N LEU A 26 18.90 -7.45 1.78
CA LEU A 26 20.33 -7.77 1.83
C LEU A 26 21.05 -7.29 0.56
N GLN A 27 20.45 -7.53 -0.62
CA GLN A 27 21.01 -7.09 -1.90
C GLN A 27 21.06 -5.56 -2.02
N ASN A 28 20.06 -4.87 -1.46
CA ASN A 28 20.00 -3.41 -1.45
C ASN A 28 20.84 -2.75 -0.33
N GLY A 29 21.58 -3.55 0.46
CA GLY A 29 22.44 -3.04 1.52
C GLY A 29 21.69 -2.44 2.72
N ILE A 30 20.43 -2.82 2.92
CA ILE A 30 19.63 -2.40 4.07
C ILE A 30 20.22 -3.07 5.31
N ALA A 31 20.49 -2.29 6.36
CA ALA A 31 21.03 -2.85 7.60
C ALA A 31 20.03 -3.83 8.20
N THR A 32 20.51 -4.96 8.71
CA THR A 32 19.66 -6.04 9.26
C THR A 32 18.73 -5.58 10.38
N ARG A 33 19.10 -4.51 11.10
CA ARG A 33 18.26 -3.85 12.14
C ARG A 33 17.03 -3.13 11.57
N ASP A 34 17.09 -2.75 10.29
CA ASP A 34 16.04 -2.00 9.59
C ASP A 34 15.16 -2.93 8.74
N VAL A 35 15.46 -4.25 8.75
CA VAL A 35 14.66 -5.28 8.06
C VAL A 35 13.52 -5.71 8.98
N MET A 36 12.29 -5.62 8.46
CA MET A 36 11.09 -5.97 9.20
C MET A 36 11.08 -7.45 9.60
N ASP A 37 10.64 -7.72 10.83
CA ASP A 37 10.34 -9.10 11.23
C ASP A 37 9.10 -9.64 10.49
N LEU A 38 8.85 -10.94 10.59
CA LEU A 38 7.76 -11.58 9.87
C LEU A 38 6.37 -11.04 10.28
N MET A 39 6.18 -10.73 11.56
CA MET A 39 4.90 -10.20 12.04
C MET A 39 4.67 -8.78 11.56
N GLU A 40 5.70 -7.93 11.63
CA GLU A 40 5.66 -6.56 11.15
C GLU A 40 5.41 -6.51 9.64
N PHE A 41 6.05 -7.41 8.88
CA PHE A 41 5.79 -7.58 7.45
C PHE A 41 4.32 -7.95 7.20
N MET A 42 3.79 -8.98 7.87
CA MET A 42 2.39 -9.38 7.70
C MET A 42 1.41 -8.26 8.07
N LEU A 43 1.69 -7.50 9.12
CA LEU A 43 0.90 -6.34 9.51
C LEU A 43 0.92 -5.26 8.42
N SER A 44 2.09 -4.93 7.88
CA SER A 44 2.24 -3.92 6.82
C SER A 44 1.50 -4.29 5.53
N VAL A 45 1.52 -5.58 5.14
CA VAL A 45 0.78 -6.10 3.98
C VAL A 45 -0.72 -6.00 4.23
N SER A 46 -1.17 -6.30 5.45
CA SER A 46 -2.58 -6.22 5.83
C SER A 46 -3.07 -4.77 5.80
N GLU A 47 -2.33 -3.84 6.39
CA GLU A 47 -2.67 -2.41 6.34
C GLU A 47 -2.73 -1.87 4.92
N SER A 48 -1.75 -2.24 4.09
CA SER A 48 -1.69 -1.82 2.69
C SER A 48 -2.88 -2.36 1.90
N SER A 49 -3.28 -3.61 2.17
CA SER A 49 -4.45 -4.23 1.56
C SER A 49 -5.75 -3.54 1.98
N ILE A 50 -5.93 -3.20 3.26
CA ILE A 50 -7.09 -2.46 3.75
C ILE A 50 -7.13 -1.04 3.16
N LYS A 51 -5.98 -0.36 3.07
CA LYS A 51 -5.87 0.97 2.44
C LYS A 51 -6.27 0.90 0.96
N LEU A 52 -5.82 -0.13 0.24
CA LEU A 52 -6.16 -0.37 -1.16
C LEU A 52 -7.66 -0.63 -1.34
N GLU A 53 -8.25 -1.47 -0.48
CA GLU A 53 -9.69 -1.75 -0.50
C GLU A 53 -10.50 -0.46 -0.28
N LYS A 54 -10.15 0.33 0.73
CA LYS A 54 -10.80 1.63 1.01
C LYS A 54 -10.69 2.59 -0.18
N LEU A 55 -9.52 2.66 -0.82
CA LEU A 55 -9.31 3.48 -2.02
C LEU A 55 -10.19 3.00 -3.18
N TYR A 56 -10.26 1.69 -3.38
CA TYR A 56 -11.07 1.08 -4.43
C TYR A 56 -12.57 1.31 -4.22
N ILE A 57 -13.08 1.14 -2.99
CA ILE A 57 -14.47 1.42 -2.62
C ILE A 57 -14.79 2.90 -2.83
N LYS A 58 -13.90 3.81 -2.44
CA LYS A 58 -14.08 5.25 -2.65
C LYS A 58 -14.17 5.62 -4.14
N ARG A 59 -13.42 4.95 -5.02
CA ARG A 59 -13.51 5.14 -6.48
C ARG A 59 -14.83 4.63 -7.07
N LYS A 60 -15.36 3.50 -6.59
CA LYS A 60 -16.60 2.91 -7.11
C LYS A 60 -17.87 3.66 -6.69
N ARG A 61 -17.85 4.37 -5.55
CA ARG A 61 -19.05 5.03 -4.98
C ARG A 61 -19.44 6.38 -5.61
N GLY A 62 -18.96 6.68 -6.82
CA GLY A 62 -19.54 7.75 -7.65
C GLY A 62 -19.01 9.16 -7.39
N ARG A 63 -17.75 9.42 -7.71
CA ARG A 63 -17.32 10.78 -8.06
C ARG A 63 -16.54 10.74 -9.38
N PRO A 64 -17.07 11.33 -10.47
CA PRO A 64 -16.23 11.74 -11.57
C PRO A 64 -15.25 12.77 -11.00
N GLU A 65 -13.95 12.52 -11.11
CA GLU A 65 -12.92 13.54 -10.91
C GLU A 65 -13.09 14.57 -12.03
N ALA A 66 -14.06 15.48 -11.85
CA ALA A 66 -14.18 16.68 -12.64
C ALA A 66 -12.88 17.46 -12.43
N GLN A 67 -12.05 17.46 -13.48
CA GLN A 67 -10.97 18.41 -13.77
C GLN A 67 -10.16 18.89 -12.56
N ARG A 68 -9.04 18.20 -12.30
CA ARG A 68 -7.82 18.90 -11.89
C ARG A 68 -7.04 19.29 -13.14
N THR A 69 -7.53 20.30 -13.87
CA THR A 69 -6.69 21.04 -14.82
C THR A 69 -6.59 22.47 -14.30
N ALA A 70 -5.34 22.89 -14.09
CA ALA A 70 -4.87 24.26 -13.84
C ALA A 70 -5.21 24.91 -12.49
N LYS A 71 -4.38 24.64 -11.46
CA LYS A 71 -3.91 25.72 -10.59
C LYS A 71 -2.92 26.58 -11.40
N LYS A 72 -3.25 27.85 -11.62
CA LYS A 72 -2.28 28.95 -11.57
C LYS A 72 -3.01 30.20 -11.06
N GLU A 73 -2.88 30.44 -9.75
CA GLU A 73 -3.12 31.75 -9.10
C GLU A 73 -2.04 32.78 -9.55
N PRO A 74 -2.03 34.06 -9.12
CA PRO A 74 -3.00 34.88 -8.36
C PRO A 74 -3.33 36.25 -9.06
N GLY A 75 -4.20 37.08 -8.46
CA GLY A 75 -4.59 38.42 -8.96
C GLY A 75 -3.47 39.50 -8.97
N PRO A 76 -3.78 40.75 -9.39
CA PRO A 76 -4.22 41.72 -8.38
C PRO A 76 -5.30 42.72 -8.83
N SER A 77 -5.91 43.32 -7.79
CA SER A 77 -6.77 44.50 -7.79
C SER A 77 -6.17 45.69 -8.53
N GLY A 78 -6.97 46.40 -9.32
CA GLY A 78 -6.61 47.65 -9.97
C GLY A 78 -7.82 48.35 -10.58
N SER A 79 -8.25 49.41 -9.91
CA SER A 79 -9.25 50.41 -10.31
C SER A 79 -8.91 51.12 -11.61
N VAL A 80 -9.89 51.29 -12.52
CA VAL A 80 -10.30 52.55 -13.16
C VAL A 80 -11.78 52.43 -13.52
#